data_AF-A0A845GHK0-F1
#
_entry.id   AF-A0A845GHK0-F1
#
_cell.length_a   1.000
_cell.length_b   1.000
_cell.length_c   1.000
_cell.angle_alpha   90.00
_cell.angle_beta   90.00
_cell.angle_gamma   90.00
#
_symmetry.space_group_name_H-M   'P 1'
#
loop_
_entity.id
_entity.type
_entity.pdbx_description
1 polymer ?
#
loop_
_entity_poly.entity_id
_entity_poly.type
_entity_poly.pdbx_seq_one_letter_code
_entity_poly.pdbx_strand_id
1 'polypeptide(L)'
;RSYMLGWKGYFRLAETPKVWKKLDEWLRHRLRAIQLKHWKCGKTMYRGLTQLGAAPVVVRQVAANSRCWWRNADRLLKTVLTIA
;
A
#
# COMPACT_ATOMS: atom_id res chain seq x y z
N ARG A 1 3.29 1.82 -18.12
CA ARG A 1 4.01 0.58 -17.73
C ARG A 1 5.51 0.62 -18.07
N SER A 2 5.92 1.30 -19.14
CA SER A 2 7.31 1.31 -19.65
C SER A 2 8.35 2.01 -18.75
N TYR A 3 7.95 3.01 -17.95
CA TYR A 3 8.90 3.79 -17.13
C TYR A 3 9.65 2.95 -16.07
N MET A 4 8.95 2.05 -15.37
CA MET A 4 9.58 1.22 -14.33
C MET A 4 10.51 0.15 -14.91
N LEU A 5 10.25 -0.33 -16.13
CA LEU A 5 11.07 -1.35 -16.78
C LEU A 5 12.42 -0.77 -17.21
N GLY A 6 12.42 0.42 -17.82
CA GLY A 6 13.67 1.12 -18.19
C GLY A 6 14.50 1.51 -16.96
N TRP A 7 13.84 1.99 -15.90
CA TRP A 7 14.51 2.34 -14.64
C TRP A 7 15.11 1.12 -13.93
N LYS A 8 14.37 0.00 -13.83
CA LYS A 8 14.90 -1.25 -13.28
C LYS A 8 16.06 -1.80 -14.11
N GLY A 9 16.03 -1.66 -15.43
CA GLY A 9 17.11 -2.09 -16.32
C GLY A 9 18.40 -1.27 -16.13
N TYR A 10 18.29 0.05 -16.07
CA TYR A 10 19.43 0.96 -15.89
C TYR A 10 20.15 0.75 -14.54
N PHE A 11 19.37 0.62 -13.46
CA PHE A 11 19.94 0.45 -12.12
C PHE A 11 20.13 -1.03 -11.71
N ARG A 12 19.86 -2.01 -12.60
CA ARG A 12 20.02 -3.45 -12.31
C ARG A 12 21.47 -3.82 -11.97
N LEU A 13 22.43 -3.10 -12.57
CA LEU A 13 23.88 -3.28 -12.35
C LEU A 13 24.36 -2.69 -11.02
N ALA A 14 23.54 -1.88 -10.33
CA ALA A 14 23.88 -1.41 -9.01
C ALA A 14 23.66 -2.57 -8.02
N GLU A 15 24.76 -3.17 -7.53
CA GLU A 15 24.79 -4.23 -6.50
C GLU A 15 24.35 -3.72 -5.10
N THR A 16 23.23 -3.00 -5.02
CA THR A 16 22.71 -2.41 -3.78
C THR A 16 21.31 -2.93 -3.45
N PRO A 17 21.15 -4.25 -3.21
CA PRO A 17 19.84 -4.85 -2.94
C PRO A 17 19.13 -4.24 -1.71
N LYS A 18 19.90 -3.70 -0.76
CA LYS A 18 19.37 -2.99 0.42
C LYS A 18 18.64 -1.69 0.07
N VAL A 19 19.14 -0.93 -0.91
CA VAL A 19 18.54 0.35 -1.33
C VAL A 19 17.24 0.08 -2.09
N TRP A 20 17.25 -0.93 -2.95
CA TRP A 20 16.08 -1.40 -3.68
C TRP A 20 14.94 -1.86 -2.77
N LYS A 21 15.27 -2.63 -1.72
CA LYS A 21 14.26 -3.09 -0.75
C LYS A 21 13.58 -1.90 -0.04
N LYS A 22 14.34 -0.89 0.38
CA LYS A 22 13.80 0.32 1.01
C LYS A 22 12.92 1.13 0.06
N LEU A 23 13.34 1.30 -1.19
CA LEU A 23 12.57 1.99 -2.22
C LEU A 23 11.25 1.27 -2.52
N ASP A 24 11.30 -0.06 -2.64
CA ASP A 24 10.13 -0.88 -2.92
C ASP A 24 9.15 -0.92 -1.73
N GLU A 25 9.66 -0.93 -0.49
CA GLU A 25 8.84 -0.76 0.71
C GLU A 25 8.15 0.62 0.73
N TRP A 26 8.88 1.70 0.45
CA TRP A 26 8.32 3.05 0.37
C TRP A 26 7.29 3.19 -0.75
N LEU A 27 7.55 2.58 -1.92
CA LEU A 27 6.62 2.60 -3.04
C LEU A 27 5.32 1.85 -2.72
N ARG A 28 5.41 0.66 -2.12
CA ARG A 28 4.24 -0.11 -1.68
C ARG A 28 3.44 0.64 -0.62
N HIS A 29 4.12 1.31 0.31
CA HIS A 29 3.47 2.16 1.31
C HIS A 29 2.69 3.30 0.64
N ARG A 30 3.31 4.01 -0.31
CA ARG A 30 2.67 5.13 -1.02
C ARG A 30 1.47 4.66 -1.86
N LEU A 31 1.57 3.52 -2.53
CA LEU A 31 0.45 2.95 -3.30
C LEU A 31 -0.75 2.62 -2.41
N ARG A 32 -0.53 2.00 -1.25
CA ARG A 32 -1.60 1.74 -0.26
C ARG A 32 -2.25 3.04 0.22
N ALA A 33 -1.46 4.08 0.48
CA ALA A 33 -1.99 5.38 0.91
C ALA A 33 -2.83 6.05 -0.19
N ILE A 34 -2.42 5.93 -1.46
CA ILE A 34 -3.19 6.44 -2.62
C ILE A 34 -4.52 5.69 -2.75
N GLN A 35 -4.53 4.36 -2.56
CA GLN A 35 -5.76 3.56 -2.59
C GLN A 35 -6.75 4.03 -1.52
N LEU A 36 -6.28 4.25 -0.29
CA LEU A 36 -7.12 4.81 0.78
C LEU A 36 -7.64 6.21 0.47
N LYS A 37 -6.77 7.07 -0.11
CA LYS A 37 -7.15 8.41 -0.55
C LYS A 37 -8.21 8.37 -1.65
N HIS A 38 -8.18 7.37 -2.52
CA HIS A 38 -9.21 7.17 -3.54
C HIS A 38 -10.57 6.86 -2.91
N TRP A 39 -10.60 6.04 -1.85
CA TRP A 39 -11.85 5.70 -1.17
C TRP A 39 -12.46 6.86 -0.38
N LYS A 40 -11.66 7.80 0.15
CA LYS A 40 -12.04 9.04 0.87
C LYS A 40 -12.87 8.87 2.16
N CYS A 41 -13.79 7.92 2.23
CA CYS A 41 -14.74 7.72 3.33
C CYS A 41 -14.54 6.37 4.04
N GLY A 42 -14.75 6.32 5.35
CA GLY A 42 -14.64 5.06 6.10
C GLY A 42 -15.59 3.95 5.61
N LYS A 43 -16.79 4.31 5.13
CA LYS A 43 -17.78 3.36 4.61
C LYS A 43 -17.33 2.67 3.32
N THR A 44 -16.70 3.40 2.40
CA THR A 44 -16.15 2.85 1.16
C THR A 44 -14.89 2.04 1.42
N MET A 45 -14.02 2.49 2.34
CA MET A 45 -12.89 1.69 2.81
C MET A 45 -13.35 0.36 3.44
N TYR A 46 -14.41 0.40 4.27
CA TYR A 46 -14.95 -0.80 4.90
C TYR A 46 -15.40 -1.82 3.85
N ARG A 47 -16.19 -1.37 2.86
CA ARG A 47 -16.66 -2.23 1.76
C ARG A 47 -15.50 -2.77 0.92
N GLY A 48 -14.59 -1.91 0.49
CA GLY A 48 -13.46 -2.30 -0.35
C GLY A 48 -12.53 -3.30 0.34
N LEU A 49 -12.21 -3.08 1.61
CA LEU A 49 -11.36 -4.01 2.38
C LEU A 49 -12.07 -5.33 2.69
N THR A 50 -13.38 -5.31 2.96
CA THR A 50 -14.16 -6.54 3.14
C THR A 50 -14.19 -7.36 1.85
N GLN A 51 -14.34 -6.72 0.69
CA GLN A 51 -14.26 -7.40 -0.61
C GLN A 51 -12.88 -8.00 -0.90
N LEU A 52 -11.82 -7.39 -0.38
CA LEU A 52 -10.46 -7.92 -0.46
C LEU A 52 -10.18 -9.07 0.54
N GLY A 53 -11.18 -9.51 1.31
CA GLY A 53 -11.03 -10.61 2.27
C GLY A 53 -10.32 -10.23 3.57
N ALA A 54 -10.26 -8.94 3.88
CA ALA A 54 -9.64 -8.46 5.11
C ALA A 54 -10.44 -8.88 6.35
N ALA A 55 -9.75 -9.22 7.44
CA ALA A 55 -10.40 -9.57 8.71
C ALA A 55 -11.30 -8.43 9.22
N PRO A 56 -12.53 -8.70 9.69
CA PRO A 56 -13.51 -7.67 10.06
C PRO A 56 -12.99 -6.67 11.11
N VAL A 57 -12.15 -7.14 12.04
CA VAL A 57 -11.52 -6.31 13.09
C VAL A 57 -10.57 -5.29 12.46
N VAL A 58 -9.74 -5.72 11.49
CA VAL A 58 -8.82 -4.86 10.76
C VAL A 58 -9.59 -3.83 9.93
N VAL A 59 -10.62 -4.28 9.22
CA VAL A 59 -11.47 -3.40 8.39
C VAL A 59 -12.08 -2.29 9.26
N ARG A 60 -12.65 -2.64 10.42
CA ARG A 60 -13.27 -1.67 11.34
C ARG A 60 -12.25 -0.65 11.84
N GLN A 61 -11.04 -1.09 12.20
CA GLN A 61 -9.99 -0.21 12.70
C GLN A 61 -9.46 0.75 11.62
N VAL A 62 -9.31 0.28 10.38
CA VAL A 62 -8.88 1.12 9.25
C VAL A 62 -9.99 2.11 8.86
N ALA A 63 -11.26 1.66 8.85
CA ALA A 63 -12.41 2.51 8.55
C ALA A 63 -12.65 3.59 9.63
N ALA A 64 -12.42 3.29 10.91
CA ALA A 64 -12.48 4.28 11.98
C ALA A 64 -11.39 5.36 11.84
N ASN A 65 -10.21 4.96 11.37
CA ASN A 65 -9.09 5.86 11.10
C ASN A 65 -9.10 6.43 9.68
N SER A 66 -10.27 6.58 9.05
CA SER A 66 -10.40 7.02 7.65
C SER A 66 -9.91 8.44 7.36
N ARG A 67 -9.37 9.16 8.36
CA ARG A 67 -8.79 10.51 8.22
C ARG A 67 -7.25 10.46 8.16
N CYS A 68 -6.65 9.33 8.51
CA CYS A 68 -5.20 9.16 8.66
C CYS A 68 -4.64 8.10 7.70
N TRP A 69 -4.74 8.36 6.39
CA TRP A 69 -4.43 7.38 5.34
C TRP A 69 -2.97 6.91 5.34
N TRP A 70 -2.03 7.86 5.49
CA TRP A 70 -0.61 7.55 5.54
C TRP A 70 -0.27 6.60 6.70
N ARG A 71 -0.80 6.88 7.90
CA ARG A 71 -0.54 6.07 9.09
C ARG A 71 -1.16 4.67 9.01
N ASN A 72 -2.31 4.53 8.35
CA ASN A 72 -2.95 3.24 8.15
C ASN A 72 -2.23 2.38 7.10
N ALA A 73 -1.60 2.99 6.10
CA ALA A 73 -0.93 2.31 4.99
C ALA A 73 0.29 1.47 5.42
N ASP A 74 0.95 1.81 6.54
CA ASP A 74 2.12 1.08 7.04
C ASP A 74 1.79 -0.05 8.03
N ARG A 75 0.58 0.00 8.60
CA ARG A 75 0.17 -0.88 9.70
C ARG A 75 -0.59 -2.09 9.17
N LEU A 76 -1.86 -2.20 9.54
CA LEU A 76 -2.70 -3.35 9.25
C LEU A 76 -3.00 -3.54 7.76
N LEU A 77 -2.79 -2.51 6.93
CA LEU A 77 -2.93 -2.65 5.48
C LEU A 77 -1.73 -3.32 4.82
N LYS A 78 -0.57 -3.39 5.49
CA LYS A 78 0.58 -4.11 4.97
C LYS A 78 0.32 -5.62 4.88
N THR A 79 -0.50 -6.17 5.79
CA THR A 79 -0.87 -7.59 5.82
C THR A 79 -2.06 -7.90 4.92
N VAL A 80 -2.96 -6.93 4.69
CA VAL A 80 -4.17 -7.10 3.88
C VAL A 80 -3.91 -6.85 2.39
N LEU A 81 -3.16 -5.81 2.05
CA LEU A 81 -2.80 -5.46 0.67
C LEU A 81 -1.38 -5.94 0.39
N THR A 82 -1.24 -7.25 0.19
CA THR A 82 -0.04 -7.87 -0.37
C THR A 82 -0.02 -7.62 -1.87
N ILE A 83 0.36 -6.39 -2.25
CA ILE A 83 0.63 -6.06 -3.65
C ILE A 83 1.93 -6.79 -4.02
N ALA A 84 1.80 -7.91 -4.74
CA ALA A 84 2.88 -8.74 -5.28
C ALA A 84 3.43 -8.16 -6.59
#